data_AF-A0A7V3QFE3-F1
#
_entry.id   AF-A0A7V3QFE3-F1
#
_cell.length_a   1.000
_cell.length_b   1.000
_cell.length_c   1.000
_cell.angle_alpha   90.00
_cell.angle_beta   90.00
_cell.angle_gamma   90.00
#
_symmetry.space_group_name_H-M   'P 1'
#
loop_
_entity.id
_entity.type
_entity.pdbx_description
1 polymer ?
#
loop_
_entity_poly.entity_id
_entity_poly.type
_entity_poly.pdbx_seq_one_letter_code
_entity_poly.pdbx_strand_id
1 'polypeptide(L)'
;MGKNHHLANIFWSLIKEGLAIAILGALFALVANAISPFGLNPTSPIPTLKDQSQTEKIQALQTLSVSTKTNTLEEIIRLVTNRLAQKHLGWVRLTEITNLLSDPKIQQASNVIVIDTRTEKQFSAACIPGAILFNPYRYEAYIDKILGPCLTAEKIILYCEGGACDDSELAATLLADMGIPKEKIAIFLEGFNGWKSVGLPTEVPRQ
;
A
#
# COMPACT_ATOMS: atom_id res chain seq x y z
N MET A 1 -21.88 -46.22 -40.03
CA MET A 1 -22.71 -45.60 -38.97
C MET A 1 -22.10 -45.81 -37.57
N GLY A 2 -20.82 -45.50 -37.33
CA GLY A 2 -20.13 -45.84 -36.06
C GLY A 2 -19.28 -44.74 -35.39
N LYS A 3 -19.01 -43.61 -36.06
CA LYS A 3 -18.15 -42.54 -35.50
C LYS A 3 -18.87 -41.59 -34.54
N ASN A 4 -20.19 -41.43 -34.68
CA ASN A 4 -20.97 -40.45 -33.92
C ASN A 4 -21.20 -40.89 -32.45
N HIS A 5 -21.28 -42.19 -32.19
CA HIS A 5 -21.47 -42.71 -30.82
C HIS A 5 -20.18 -42.60 -29.97
N HIS A 6 -19.02 -42.72 -30.60
CA HIS A 6 -17.73 -42.64 -29.89
C HIS A 6 -17.41 -41.21 -29.42
N LEU A 7 -17.70 -40.21 -30.24
CA LEU A 7 -17.51 -38.79 -29.87
C LEU A 7 -18.49 -38.34 -28.78
N ALA A 8 -19.74 -38.82 -28.81
CA ALA A 8 -20.73 -38.52 -27.78
C ALA A 8 -20.34 -39.08 -26.40
N ASN A 9 -19.74 -40.27 -26.35
CA ASN A 9 -19.29 -40.88 -25.10
C ASN A 9 -18.10 -40.14 -24.49
N ILE A 10 -17.14 -39.71 -25.32
CA ILE A 10 -16.00 -38.89 -24.86
C ILE A 10 -16.47 -37.54 -24.33
N PHE A 11 -17.37 -36.88 -25.07
CA PHE A 11 -17.94 -35.60 -24.65
C PHE A 11 -18.63 -35.71 -23.29
N TRP A 12 -19.47 -36.73 -23.09
CA TRP A 12 -20.13 -36.96 -21.80
C TRP A 12 -19.17 -37.34 -20.66
N SER A 13 -18.02 -37.96 -20.94
CA SER A 13 -16.98 -38.20 -19.92
C SER A 13 -16.35 -36.89 -19.44
N LEU A 14 -15.97 -36.04 -20.39
CA LEU A 14 -15.35 -34.74 -20.10
C LEU A 14 -16.30 -33.82 -19.31
N ILE A 15 -17.59 -33.84 -19.62
CA ILE A 15 -18.61 -33.09 -18.86
C ILE A 15 -18.72 -33.62 -17.42
N LYS A 16 -18.67 -34.94 -17.21
CA LYS A 16 -18.71 -35.53 -15.86
C LYS A 16 -17.46 -35.18 -15.04
N GLU A 17 -16.28 -35.25 -15.65
CA GLU A 17 -15.02 -34.87 -15.01
C GLU A 17 -14.99 -33.38 -14.66
N GLY A 18 -15.42 -32.50 -15.59
CA GLY A 18 -15.54 -31.07 -15.34
C GLY A 18 -16.51 -30.74 -14.20
N LEU A 19 -17.66 -31.42 -14.15
CA LEU A 19 -18.62 -31.26 -13.06
C LEU A 19 -18.05 -31.71 -11.72
N ALA A 20 -17.31 -32.83 -11.69
CA ALA A 20 -16.67 -33.33 -10.48
C ALA A 20 -15.63 -32.34 -9.93
N ILE A 21 -14.79 -31.75 -10.81
CA ILE A 21 -13.80 -30.74 -10.42
C ILE A 21 -14.49 -29.48 -9.90
N ALA A 22 -15.57 -29.02 -10.54
CA ALA A 22 -16.32 -27.85 -10.11
C ALA A 22 -16.94 -28.06 -8.72
N ILE A 23 -17.52 -29.23 -8.45
CA ILE A 23 -18.08 -29.59 -7.15
C ILE A 23 -16.98 -29.62 -6.08
N LEU A 24 -15.84 -30.25 -6.38
CA LEU A 24 -14.70 -30.33 -5.46
C LEU A 24 -14.17 -28.93 -5.11
N GLY A 25 -14.04 -28.05 -6.11
CA GLY A 25 -13.62 -26.66 -5.92
C GLY A 25 -14.62 -25.85 -5.08
N ALA A 26 -15.92 -26.03 -5.31
CA ALA A 26 -16.96 -25.36 -4.53
C ALA A 26 -16.96 -25.83 -3.06
N LEU A 27 -16.79 -27.13 -2.81
CA LEU A 27 -16.67 -27.69 -1.46
C LEU A 27 -15.42 -27.15 -0.75
N PHE A 28 -14.28 -27.12 -1.45
CA PHE A 28 -13.05 -26.56 -0.90
C PHE A 28 -13.22 -25.07 -0.55
N ALA A 29 -13.86 -24.28 -1.41
CA ALA A 29 -14.12 -22.87 -1.15
C ALA A 29 -15.04 -22.66 0.08
N LEU A 30 -16.07 -23.49 0.27
CA LEU A 30 -16.95 -23.42 1.44
C LEU A 30 -16.20 -23.77 2.73
N VAL A 31 -15.35 -24.81 2.70
CA VAL A 31 -14.52 -25.20 3.85
C VAL A 31 -13.49 -24.12 4.18
N ALA A 32 -12.82 -23.57 3.17
CA ALA A 32 -11.88 -22.46 3.35
C ALA A 32 -12.58 -21.22 3.92
N ASN A 33 -13.79 -20.89 3.44
CA ASN A 33 -14.60 -19.79 3.99
C ASN A 33 -15.04 -20.04 5.44
N ALA A 34 -15.28 -21.30 5.84
CA ALA A 34 -15.66 -21.66 7.21
C ALA A 34 -14.50 -21.66 8.21
N ILE A 35 -13.28 -21.97 7.76
CA ILE A 35 -12.07 -21.96 8.60
C ILE A 35 -11.45 -20.55 8.69
N SER A 36 -11.72 -19.69 7.70
CA SER A 36 -11.18 -18.33 7.67
C SER A 36 -11.68 -17.49 8.85
N PRO A 37 -10.80 -16.78 9.58
CA PRO A 37 -11.21 -15.80 10.58
C PRO A 37 -11.96 -14.59 9.99
N PHE A 38 -12.04 -14.49 8.65
CA PHE A 38 -12.73 -13.43 7.91
C PHE A 38 -13.78 -13.96 6.92
N GLY A 39 -14.43 -15.09 7.22
CA GLY A 39 -15.44 -15.70 6.34
C GLY A 39 -16.60 -14.76 6.00
N LEU A 40 -17.00 -14.74 4.73
CA LEU A 40 -18.12 -13.91 4.25
C LEU A 40 -19.45 -14.63 4.53
N ASN A 41 -20.42 -13.90 5.09
CA ASN A 41 -21.79 -14.39 5.26
C ASN A 41 -22.64 -14.02 4.02
N PRO A 42 -23.06 -14.98 3.17
CA PRO A 42 -23.81 -14.71 1.95
C PRO A 42 -25.23 -14.18 2.19
N THR A 43 -25.69 -14.14 3.46
CA THR A 43 -26.98 -13.57 3.84
C THR A 43 -26.88 -12.15 4.40
N SER A 44 -25.70 -11.53 4.43
CA SER A 44 -25.58 -10.13 4.86
C SER A 44 -26.35 -9.23 3.89
N PRO A 45 -27.36 -8.47 4.35
CA PRO A 45 -28.07 -7.53 3.49
C PRO A 45 -27.08 -6.48 2.96
N ILE A 46 -27.14 -6.20 1.65
CA ILE A 46 -26.43 -5.06 1.07
C ILE A 46 -27.00 -3.80 1.74
N PRO A 47 -26.18 -2.95 2.38
CA PRO A 47 -26.69 -1.77 3.04
C PRO A 47 -27.25 -0.82 1.98
N THR A 48 -28.57 -0.70 1.96
CA THR A 48 -29.28 0.28 1.15
C THR A 48 -29.15 1.63 1.83
N LEU A 49 -28.43 2.54 1.18
CA LEU A 49 -28.37 3.95 1.56
C LEU A 49 -29.74 4.57 1.24
N LYS A 50 -30.62 4.63 2.25
CA LYS A 50 -31.79 5.50 2.21
C LYS A 50 -31.53 6.69 3.13
N ASP A 51 -31.37 7.83 2.47
CA ASP A 51 -31.21 9.15 3.06
C ASP A 51 -32.46 9.55 3.85
N GLN A 52 -32.27 10.50 4.77
CA GLN A 52 -33.26 11.27 5.53
C GLN A 52 -33.74 10.71 6.89
N SER A 53 -32.91 10.95 7.90
CA SER A 53 -33.35 11.66 9.12
C SER A 53 -32.13 12.39 9.69
N GLN A 54 -31.72 13.41 8.94
CA GLN A 54 -30.67 14.34 9.32
C GLN A 54 -31.34 15.41 10.19
N THR A 55 -30.98 15.50 11.47
CA THR A 55 -30.75 16.77 12.22
C THR A 55 -30.35 16.45 13.66
N GLU A 56 -30.93 15.45 14.32
CA GLU A 56 -30.60 15.15 15.74
C GLU A 56 -29.41 14.19 15.92
N LYS A 57 -29.09 13.40 14.88
CA LYS A 57 -27.99 12.45 14.87
C LYS A 57 -26.60 13.10 14.67
N ILE A 58 -26.53 14.35 14.20
CA ILE A 58 -25.28 14.97 13.75
C ILE A 58 -24.30 15.19 14.92
N GLN A 59 -24.79 15.56 16.11
CA GLN A 59 -23.93 15.83 17.27
C GLN A 59 -23.39 14.55 17.95
N ALA A 60 -24.20 13.48 17.96
CA ALA A 60 -23.82 12.19 18.54
C ALA A 60 -22.99 11.33 17.55
N LEU A 61 -23.24 11.43 16.24
CA LEU A 61 -22.39 10.78 15.24
C LEU A 61 -21.06 11.49 15.05
N GLN A 62 -20.93 12.80 15.27
CA GLN A 62 -19.61 13.44 15.23
C GLN A 62 -18.71 12.96 16.38
N THR A 63 -19.25 12.79 17.57
CA THR A 63 -18.47 12.30 18.73
C THR A 63 -18.14 10.80 18.63
N LEU A 64 -19.06 9.97 18.10
CA LEU A 64 -18.79 8.54 17.85
C LEU A 64 -17.95 8.29 16.58
N SER A 65 -18.13 9.05 15.49
CA SER A 65 -17.34 8.85 14.24
C SER A 65 -15.92 9.40 14.35
N VAL A 66 -15.68 10.42 15.19
CA VAL A 66 -14.32 10.82 15.55
C VAL A 66 -13.66 9.72 16.37
N SER A 67 -14.33 9.19 17.41
CA SER A 67 -13.78 8.12 18.26
C SER A 67 -13.53 6.80 17.50
N THR A 68 -14.45 6.38 16.62
CA THR A 68 -14.27 5.14 15.84
C THR A 68 -13.21 5.29 14.75
N LYS A 69 -13.11 6.45 14.07
CA LYS A 69 -12.03 6.69 13.09
C LYS A 69 -10.66 6.79 13.73
N THR A 70 -10.54 7.45 14.89
CA THR A 70 -9.27 7.54 15.62
C THR A 70 -8.81 6.17 16.11
N ASN A 71 -9.72 5.33 16.62
CA ASN A 71 -9.38 3.97 17.05
C ASN A 71 -8.88 3.12 15.86
N THR A 72 -9.52 3.22 14.68
CA THR A 72 -9.07 2.49 13.48
C THR A 72 -7.77 3.02 12.89
N LEU A 73 -7.52 4.33 12.91
CA LEU A 73 -6.30 4.90 12.36
C LEU A 73 -5.09 4.59 13.24
N GLU A 74 -5.23 4.70 14.55
CA GLU A 74 -4.18 4.32 15.50
C GLU A 74 -3.89 2.81 15.43
N GLU A 75 -4.91 1.97 15.23
CA GLU A 75 -4.71 0.55 14.98
C GLU A 75 -3.95 0.28 13.68
N ILE A 76 -4.30 0.95 12.57
CA ILE A 76 -3.58 0.82 11.30
C ILE A 76 -2.12 1.27 11.46
N ILE A 77 -1.87 2.42 12.10
CA ILE A 77 -0.52 2.92 12.37
C ILE A 77 0.24 1.92 13.24
N ARG A 78 -0.39 1.35 14.27
CA ARG A 78 0.24 0.34 15.12
C ARG A 78 0.60 -0.93 14.33
N LEU A 79 -0.29 -1.39 13.44
CA LEU A 79 -0.03 -2.55 12.59
C LEU A 79 1.12 -2.30 11.62
N VAL A 80 1.15 -1.13 10.97
CA VAL A 80 2.22 -0.76 10.05
C VAL A 80 3.54 -0.63 10.81
N THR A 81 3.58 0.13 11.91
CA THR A 81 4.81 0.32 12.69
C THR A 81 5.35 -0.98 13.28
N ASN A 82 4.49 -1.90 13.72
CA ASN A 82 4.91 -3.25 14.14
C ASN A 82 5.54 -4.04 12.99
N ARG A 83 4.95 -3.98 11.79
CA ARG A 83 5.49 -4.66 10.60
C ARG A 83 6.85 -4.08 10.20
N LEU A 84 7.02 -2.76 10.26
CA LEU A 84 8.30 -2.10 9.99
C LEU A 84 9.36 -2.46 11.03
N ALA A 85 8.99 -2.50 12.31
CA ALA A 85 9.89 -2.90 13.40
C ALA A 85 10.39 -4.35 13.22
N GLN A 86 9.52 -5.29 12.80
CA GLN A 86 9.91 -6.67 12.50
C GLN A 86 10.95 -6.77 11.36
N LYS A 87 10.93 -5.81 10.43
CA LYS A 87 11.90 -5.74 9.32
C LYS A 87 13.14 -4.90 9.64
N HIS A 88 13.20 -4.34 10.86
CA HIS A 88 14.20 -3.36 11.29
C HIS A 88 14.24 -2.11 10.40
N LEU A 89 13.06 -1.64 9.98
CA LEU A 89 12.91 -0.41 9.19
C LEU A 89 12.40 0.73 10.06
N GLY A 90 13.00 1.91 9.90
CA GLY A 90 12.54 3.13 10.54
C GLY A 90 11.25 3.68 9.90
N TRP A 91 10.62 4.62 10.58
CA TRP A 91 9.48 5.38 10.05
C TRP A 91 9.50 6.81 10.56
N VAL A 92 8.87 7.70 9.81
CA VAL A 92 8.69 9.13 10.14
C VAL A 92 7.25 9.55 9.94
N ARG A 93 6.82 10.57 10.67
CA ARG A 93 5.49 11.20 10.53
C ARG A 93 5.59 12.50 9.73
N LEU A 94 4.42 13.04 9.36
CA LEU A 94 4.30 14.30 8.62
C LEU A 94 5.11 15.43 9.26
N THR A 95 5.00 15.62 10.58
CA THR A 95 5.71 16.70 11.30
C THR A 95 7.22 16.54 11.24
N GLU A 96 7.72 15.31 11.31
CA GLU A 96 9.15 15.04 11.26
C GLU A 96 9.71 15.29 9.86
N ILE A 97 9.09 14.74 8.81
CA ILE A 97 9.54 14.98 7.43
C ILE A 97 9.46 16.47 7.07
N THR A 98 8.43 17.19 7.50
CA THR A 98 8.35 18.63 7.23
C THR A 98 9.45 19.40 7.92
N ASN A 99 9.82 19.06 9.16
CA ASN A 99 10.92 19.71 9.87
C ASN A 99 12.26 19.44 9.18
N LEU A 100 12.49 18.19 8.75
CA LEU A 100 13.69 17.80 8.01
C LEU A 100 13.83 18.56 6.68
N LEU A 101 12.71 18.73 5.95
CA LEU A 101 12.70 19.37 4.63
C LEU A 101 12.53 20.88 4.66
N SER A 102 12.16 21.49 5.79
CA SER A 102 11.97 22.94 5.90
C SER A 102 13.14 23.67 6.55
N ASP A 103 13.92 23.01 7.41
CA ASP A 103 15.05 23.64 8.09
C ASP A 103 16.30 23.65 7.19
N PRO A 104 16.78 24.82 6.72
CA PRO A 104 17.95 24.90 5.86
C PRO A 104 19.23 24.39 6.53
N LYS A 105 19.34 24.49 7.87
CA LYS A 105 20.49 23.97 8.60
C LYS A 105 20.48 22.45 8.63
N ILE A 106 19.30 21.85 8.78
CA ILE A 106 19.15 20.38 8.70
C ILE A 106 19.42 19.90 7.29
N GLN A 107 18.93 20.58 6.24
CA GLN A 107 19.23 20.21 4.86
C GLN A 107 20.71 20.32 4.50
N GLN A 108 21.41 21.31 5.06
CA GLN A 108 22.85 21.49 4.85
C GLN A 108 23.69 20.50 5.67
N ALA A 109 23.25 20.15 6.89
CA ALA A 109 23.98 19.29 7.80
C ALA A 109 23.67 17.81 7.61
N SER A 110 22.45 17.47 7.19
CA SER A 110 22.00 16.10 6.94
C SER A 110 21.65 15.94 5.47
N ASN A 111 22.41 15.07 4.78
CA ASN A 111 22.15 14.69 3.40
C ASN A 111 20.91 13.78 3.37
N VAL A 112 19.73 14.39 3.53
CA VAL A 112 18.43 13.71 3.49
C VAL A 112 17.99 13.61 2.04
N ILE A 113 17.70 12.40 1.58
CA ILE A 113 17.07 12.18 0.28
C ILE A 113 15.65 11.64 0.46
N VAL A 114 14.75 12.08 -0.41
CA VAL A 114 13.36 11.64 -0.45
C VAL A 114 13.17 10.80 -1.70
N ILE A 115 12.56 9.62 -1.54
CA ILE A 115 12.35 8.66 -2.62
C ILE A 115 10.85 8.42 -2.78
N ASP A 116 10.36 8.67 -3.99
CA ASP A 116 8.98 8.34 -4.40
C ASP A 116 8.95 6.92 -4.96
N THR A 117 8.19 6.03 -4.33
CA THR A 117 8.10 4.62 -4.73
C THR A 117 6.86 4.30 -5.56
N ARG A 118 6.11 5.32 -5.98
CA ARG A 118 4.90 5.17 -6.80
C ARG A 118 5.25 4.91 -8.27
N THR A 119 4.22 4.77 -9.10
CA THR A 119 4.41 4.64 -10.54
C THR A 119 4.98 5.92 -11.16
N GLU A 120 5.68 5.79 -12.29
CA GLU A 120 6.20 6.91 -13.07
C GLU A 120 5.10 7.92 -13.42
N LYS A 121 3.90 7.43 -13.77
CA LYS A 121 2.72 8.27 -14.04
C LYS A 121 2.32 9.12 -12.83
N GLN A 122 2.33 8.54 -11.63
CA GLN A 122 2.01 9.27 -10.40
C GLN A 122 3.09 10.30 -10.08
N PHE A 123 4.35 9.92 -10.19
CA PHE A 123 5.50 10.80 -9.95
C PHE A 123 5.53 11.98 -10.93
N SER A 124 5.35 11.73 -12.22
CA SER A 124 5.32 12.78 -13.26
C SER A 124 4.12 13.73 -13.13
N ALA A 125 3.04 13.30 -12.46
CA ALA A 125 1.88 14.15 -12.25
C ALA A 125 2.11 15.15 -11.11
N ALA A 126 2.67 14.69 -9.99
CA ALA A 126 3.12 15.51 -8.87
C ALA A 126 3.89 14.63 -7.87
N CYS A 127 4.97 15.14 -7.29
CA CYS A 127 5.75 14.49 -6.24
C CYS A 127 6.08 15.45 -5.09
N ILE A 128 6.65 14.93 -3.99
CA ILE A 128 7.28 15.77 -2.97
C ILE A 128 8.48 16.48 -3.62
N PRO A 129 8.69 17.79 -3.39
CA PRO A 129 9.79 18.52 -4.02
C PRO A 129 11.15 17.87 -3.79
N GLY A 130 11.95 17.76 -4.85
CA GLY A 130 13.27 17.13 -4.82
C GLY A 130 13.27 15.59 -4.69
N ALA A 131 12.11 14.94 -4.72
CA ALA A 131 12.04 13.48 -4.63
C ALA A 131 12.62 12.78 -5.87
N ILE A 132 13.27 11.64 -5.64
CA ILE A 132 13.81 10.78 -6.70
C ILE A 132 12.86 9.59 -6.90
N LEU A 133 12.51 9.29 -8.14
CA LEU A 133 11.67 8.12 -8.46
C LEU A 133 12.46 6.82 -8.31
N PHE A 134 11.89 5.87 -7.56
CA PHE A 134 12.35 4.49 -7.47
C PHE A 134 11.16 3.55 -7.35
N ASN A 135 10.63 3.10 -8.50
CA ASN A 135 9.53 2.15 -8.52
C ASN A 135 10.06 0.73 -8.25
N PRO A 136 9.67 0.07 -7.14
CA PRO A 136 10.19 -1.25 -6.78
C PRO A 136 9.84 -2.35 -7.78
N TYR A 137 8.77 -2.19 -8.58
CA TYR A 137 8.35 -3.16 -9.59
C TYR A 137 9.08 -3.02 -10.93
N ARG A 138 9.91 -1.98 -11.07
CA ARG A 138 10.74 -1.72 -12.25
C ARG A 138 12.12 -1.19 -11.85
N TYR A 139 12.64 -1.70 -10.73
CA TYR A 139 13.77 -1.12 -10.01
C TYR A 139 15.05 -1.07 -10.88
N GLU A 140 15.22 -2.02 -11.80
CA GLU A 140 16.36 -2.11 -12.71
C GLU A 140 16.55 -0.85 -13.55
N ALA A 141 15.46 -0.15 -13.89
CA ALA A 141 15.51 1.11 -14.63
C ALA A 141 16.04 2.30 -13.82
N TYR A 142 16.16 2.15 -12.49
CA TYR A 142 16.46 3.24 -11.56
C TYR A 142 17.73 3.00 -10.71
N ILE A 143 18.28 1.77 -10.69
CA ILE A 143 19.45 1.42 -9.86
C ILE A 143 20.59 2.43 -10.02
N ASP A 144 21.00 2.71 -11.25
CA ASP A 144 22.14 3.59 -11.55
C ASP A 144 21.93 5.02 -11.03
N LYS A 145 20.67 5.47 -10.98
CA LYS A 145 20.31 6.81 -10.50
C LYS A 145 20.18 6.88 -8.99
N ILE A 146 19.78 5.79 -8.34
CA ILE A 146 19.41 5.80 -6.92
C ILE A 146 20.55 5.37 -6.00
N LEU A 147 21.45 4.48 -6.45
CA LEU A 147 22.44 3.85 -5.58
C LEU A 147 23.48 4.86 -5.06
N GLY A 148 24.02 5.72 -5.93
CA GLY A 148 24.98 6.75 -5.56
C GLY A 148 24.44 7.72 -4.49
N PRO A 149 23.25 8.34 -4.70
CA PRO A 149 22.59 9.15 -3.68
C PRO A 149 22.35 8.39 -2.38
N CYS A 150 21.86 7.15 -2.43
CA CYS A 150 21.58 6.36 -1.21
C CYS A 150 22.84 6.05 -0.40
N LEU A 151 23.97 5.77 -1.06
CA LEU A 151 25.23 5.46 -0.36
C LEU A 151 25.77 6.65 0.42
N THR A 152 25.61 7.86 -0.13
CA THR A 152 26.11 9.11 0.48
C THR A 152 25.10 9.78 1.41
N ALA A 153 23.83 9.40 1.34
CA ALA A 153 22.78 9.93 2.20
C ALA A 153 23.02 9.58 3.68
N GLU A 154 22.67 10.51 4.56
CA GLU A 154 22.61 10.27 6.00
C GLU A 154 21.25 9.68 6.40
N LYS A 155 20.18 10.12 5.72
CA LYS A 155 18.83 9.63 5.92
C LYS A 155 18.10 9.52 4.58
N ILE A 156 17.38 8.41 4.41
CA ILE A 156 16.65 8.07 3.19
C ILE A 156 15.20 7.91 3.60
N ILE A 157 14.33 8.77 3.07
CA ILE A 157 12.90 8.75 3.38
C ILE A 157 12.14 8.25 2.16
N LEU A 158 11.55 7.07 2.26
CA LEU A 158 10.71 6.50 1.21
C LEU A 158 9.23 6.80 1.47
N TYR A 159 8.49 7.11 0.43
CA TYR A 159 7.05 7.25 0.50
C TYR A 159 6.37 6.62 -0.72
N CYS A 160 5.16 6.12 -0.50
CA CYS A 160 4.25 5.71 -1.57
C CYS A 160 2.97 6.57 -1.52
N GLU A 161 1.83 6.06 -1.97
CA GLU A 161 0.57 6.81 -1.93
C GLU A 161 0.07 7.06 -0.49
N GLY A 162 0.45 6.20 0.47
CA GLY A 162 0.05 6.23 1.88
C GLY A 162 -1.06 5.22 2.22
N GLY A 163 -1.49 5.19 3.47
CA GLY A 163 -2.54 4.28 3.94
C GLY A 163 -2.07 2.84 4.06
N ALA A 164 -2.75 1.90 3.39
CA ALA A 164 -2.41 0.47 3.41
C ALA A 164 -1.36 0.06 2.36
N CYS A 165 -0.85 1.03 1.57
CA CYS A 165 0.19 0.79 0.57
C CYS A 165 1.50 0.30 1.20
N ASP A 166 2.10 -0.73 0.61
CA ASP A 166 3.34 -1.39 1.05
C ASP A 166 4.51 -1.21 0.08
N ASP A 167 4.33 -0.46 -1.02
CA ASP A 167 5.37 -0.23 -2.04
C ASP A 167 6.65 0.39 -1.44
N SER A 168 6.51 1.30 -0.47
CA SER A 168 7.66 1.93 0.19
C SER A 168 8.43 0.95 1.06
N GLU A 169 7.76 -0.06 1.62
CA GLU A 169 8.37 -1.13 2.41
C GLU A 169 9.07 -2.15 1.52
N LEU A 170 8.49 -2.46 0.36
CA LEU A 170 9.13 -3.28 -0.66
C LEU A 170 10.40 -2.59 -1.18
N ALA A 171 10.31 -1.31 -1.54
CA ALA A 171 11.45 -0.52 -1.97
C ALA A 171 12.56 -0.43 -0.91
N ALA A 172 12.19 -0.22 0.36
CA ALA A 172 13.14 -0.21 1.48
C ALA A 172 13.87 -1.55 1.63
N THR A 173 13.15 -2.66 1.46
CA THR A 173 13.74 -4.00 1.48
C THR A 173 14.72 -4.20 0.34
N LEU A 174 14.34 -3.81 -0.89
CA LEU A 174 15.24 -3.88 -2.06
C LEU A 174 16.51 -3.05 -1.87
N LEU A 175 16.41 -1.82 -1.35
CA LEU A 175 17.59 -1.00 -1.06
C LEU A 175 18.49 -1.65 0.00
N ALA A 176 17.90 -2.26 1.03
CA ALA A 176 18.65 -2.98 2.05
C ALA A 176 19.38 -4.21 1.46
N ASP A 177 18.72 -4.97 0.58
CA ASP A 177 19.31 -6.12 -0.12
C ASP A 177 20.44 -5.68 -1.08
N MET A 178 20.38 -4.45 -1.60
CA MET A 178 21.45 -3.80 -2.37
C MET A 178 22.58 -3.21 -1.50
N GLY A 179 22.56 -3.42 -0.18
CA GLY A 179 23.62 -3.02 0.74
C GLY A 179 23.48 -1.63 1.35
N ILE A 180 22.32 -0.97 1.18
CA ILE A 180 22.04 0.28 1.89
C ILE A 180 21.71 -0.03 3.36
N PRO A 181 22.39 0.59 4.35
CA PRO A 181 22.13 0.32 5.77
C PRO A 181 20.69 0.65 6.16
N LYS A 182 19.98 -0.30 6.78
CA LYS A 182 18.57 -0.13 7.18
C LYS A 182 18.37 1.01 8.17
N GLU A 183 19.38 1.33 8.97
CA GLU A 183 19.37 2.40 9.96
C GLU A 183 19.25 3.79 9.32
N LYS A 184 19.66 3.92 8.05
CA LYS A 184 19.48 5.15 7.26
C LYS A 184 18.10 5.24 6.63
N ILE A 185 17.36 4.13 6.55
CA ILE A 185 16.11 4.03 5.81
C ILE A 185 14.92 4.24 6.75
N ALA A 186 14.05 5.18 6.37
CA ALA A 186 12.79 5.40 7.04
C ALA A 186 11.62 5.52 6.05
N ILE A 187 10.45 5.05 6.45
CA ILE A 187 9.21 5.17 5.67
C ILE A 187 8.36 6.32 6.20
N PHE A 188 7.95 7.22 5.31
CA PHE A 188 6.96 8.23 5.62
C PHE A 188 5.55 7.63 5.57
N LEU A 189 4.93 7.45 6.74
CA LEU A 189 3.72 6.64 6.91
C LEU A 189 2.50 7.19 6.19
N GLU A 190 2.31 8.51 6.25
CA GLU A 190 1.14 9.15 5.66
C GLU A 190 1.22 9.23 4.12
N GLY A 191 2.41 9.04 3.55
CA GLY A 191 2.66 9.01 2.13
C GLY A 191 2.26 10.30 1.40
N PHE A 192 2.16 10.22 0.08
CA PHE A 192 1.85 11.37 -0.77
C PHE A 192 0.45 11.96 -0.50
N ASN A 193 -0.53 11.12 -0.14
CA ASN A 193 -1.85 11.63 0.24
C ASN A 193 -1.84 12.41 1.55
N GLY A 194 -1.08 11.94 2.54
CA GLY A 194 -0.83 12.70 3.77
C GLY A 194 -0.23 14.06 3.49
N TRP A 195 0.82 14.10 2.67
CA TRP A 195 1.48 15.33 2.24
C TRP A 195 0.51 16.32 1.58
N LYS A 196 -0.28 15.86 0.60
CA LYS A 196 -1.28 16.70 -0.08
C LYS A 196 -2.42 17.13 0.84
N SER A 197 -2.85 16.28 1.78
CA SER A 197 -4.01 16.56 2.64
C SER A 197 -3.84 17.79 3.51
N VAL A 198 -2.60 18.18 3.78
CA VAL A 198 -2.24 19.39 4.55
C VAL A 198 -1.79 20.55 3.66
N GLY A 199 -1.92 20.44 2.34
CA GLY A 199 -1.63 21.53 1.40
C GLY A 199 -0.14 21.86 1.23
N LEU A 200 0.76 20.92 1.51
CA LEU A 200 2.20 21.12 1.31
C LEU A 200 2.56 21.21 -0.18
N PRO A 201 3.65 21.93 -0.53
CA PRO A 201 4.04 22.13 -1.92
C PRO A 201 4.36 20.81 -2.61
N THR A 202 4.04 20.73 -3.90
CA THR A 202 4.39 19.59 -4.76
C THR A 202 5.17 20.08 -5.97
N GLU A 203 5.96 19.20 -6.55
CA GLU A 203 6.74 19.45 -7.75
C GLU A 203 6.23 18.57 -8.91
N VAL A 204 6.26 19.11 -10.12
CA VAL A 204 6.19 18.30 -11.34
C VAL A 204 7.64 18.11 -11.82
N PRO A 205 8.21 16.91 -11.69
CA PRO A 205 9.61 16.65 -12.05
C PRO A 205 9.88 17.04 -13.49
N ARG A 206 10.98 17.75 -13.74
CA ARG A 206 11.45 17.97 -15.12
C ARG A 206 12.01 16.66 -15.67
N GLN A 207 11.55 16.29 -16.86
CA GLN A 207 12.02 15.11 -17.61
C GLN A 207 13.43 15.33 -18.17
#